data_AF-A0A3L7Z2K5-F1
#
_entry.id   AF-A0A3L7Z2K5-F1
#
_cell.length_a   1.000
_cell.length_b   1.000
_cell.length_c   1.000
_cell.angle_alpha   90.00
_cell.angle_beta   90.00
_cell.angle_gamma   90.00
#
_symmetry.space_group_name_H-M   'P 1'
#
loop_
_entity.id
_entity.type
_entity.pdbx_description
1 polymer ?
#
loop_
_entity_poly.entity_id
_entity_poly.type
_entity_poly.pdbx_seq_one_letter_code
_entity_poly.pdbx_strand_id
1 'polypeptide(L)'
;MNDKLKYIVTSIFLSSLFAVLYTGCKQDSIEINALPFQENEGDNWGLISTSGKIEIPSGSFTRQPSAVVNGMFSLPDEKGYYQLYELKHPTQPTSARRFAQVGHFFEDVTLAQEFPDSPILVIDRKGQSINNIGISLHYDIILAHNFAEGRALFCTRKGKYGYMDTRGNILIPPIYDQAYDFHEGLALTGNTNDKGETSYQLIDLSGNVRIQIQDTPALLDSQPACGLIKYNNCQSGQCCYLSTTGKEGLFLPDSIREAFRFRHNAAIIHTDHGAGLIDREGKLLIAPTYEEGFIVGNDRVCLRTGNEWQLADFEGNSLGEAKKSYERISTFYPSGLAIVRSGTQCRWIDRQGKPADNRTYHCIAEDPSALQLVPQVFVRRNTKTENEENNSANRPEKTGTVSASSSTMASSSEKSSPGNDPSAGKPHTTCIISSDEWKNIGKQNPFYGEAKKILSGKLAETDAENRQVILNYVEHLRTSYTTKDIDFLTQLFSEEALIIVGKVIRSTPRTDGKYLPQHQVEYNIKSKRTYLERLKVLFKQNKEINLQFSDFKIMRHPTQEGLYGVTLRQKYSSDLYSDDGYLFLLWDFRDEATPLIHVRTWQPRMLDDRTPLPEEEIFNIRNFNLQ
;
A
#
# COMPACT_ATOMS: atom_id res chain seq x y z
N MET A 1 -14.17 54.69 -43.37
CA MET A 1 -13.10 55.52 -42.76
C MET A 1 -13.67 56.08 -41.46
N ASN A 2 -13.39 55.59 -40.26
CA ASN A 2 -12.38 54.65 -39.85
C ASN A 2 -12.94 53.84 -38.65
N ASP A 3 -13.31 52.59 -38.92
CA ASP A 3 -13.37 51.47 -37.97
C ASP A 3 -11.96 51.07 -37.47
N LYS A 4 -11.05 52.04 -37.33
CA LYS A 4 -9.66 51.82 -36.90
C LYS A 4 -9.35 52.33 -35.49
N LEU A 5 -10.36 52.74 -34.71
CA LEU A 5 -10.14 53.16 -33.31
C LEU A 5 -10.83 52.28 -32.25
N LYS A 6 -11.59 51.25 -32.63
CA LYS A 6 -12.10 50.23 -31.69
C LYS A 6 -11.29 48.94 -31.64
N TYR A 7 -10.25 48.81 -32.48
CA TYR A 7 -9.38 47.63 -32.56
C TYR A 7 -8.01 47.77 -31.86
N ILE A 8 -7.76 48.88 -31.14
CA ILE A 8 -6.46 49.15 -30.47
C ILE A 8 -6.53 49.10 -28.94
N VAL A 9 -7.71 48.85 -28.33
CA VAL A 9 -7.84 48.65 -26.86
C VAL A 9 -8.22 47.21 -26.48
N THR A 10 -8.39 46.32 -27.45
CA THR A 10 -8.70 44.88 -27.23
C THR A 10 -7.57 43.92 -27.62
N SER A 11 -6.36 44.44 -27.82
CA SER A 11 -5.18 43.63 -28.23
C SER A 11 -3.97 43.71 -27.29
N ILE A 12 -4.11 44.30 -26.09
CA ILE A 12 -3.01 44.36 -25.09
C ILE A 12 -3.42 43.72 -23.73
N PHE A 13 -4.64 43.20 -23.61
CA PHE A 13 -5.09 42.48 -22.40
C PHE A 13 -5.37 40.98 -22.63
N LEU A 14 -4.90 40.41 -23.75
CA LEU A 14 -5.06 38.98 -24.06
C LEU A 14 -3.74 38.24 -24.36
N SER A 15 -2.61 38.77 -23.90
CA SER A 15 -1.29 38.10 -23.98
C SER A 15 -0.54 38.03 -22.64
N SER A 16 -1.19 38.38 -21.53
CA SER A 16 -0.61 38.31 -20.18
C SER A 16 -1.51 37.59 -19.16
N LEU A 17 -2.46 36.77 -19.63
CA LEU A 17 -3.34 35.96 -18.79
C LEU A 17 -3.42 34.50 -19.29
N PHE A 18 -2.27 33.97 -19.72
CA PHE A 18 -2.05 32.53 -19.99
C PHE A 18 -0.75 32.04 -19.34
N ALA A 19 -0.39 32.66 -18.23
CA ALA A 19 0.69 32.23 -17.34
C ALA A 19 0.15 32.38 -15.91
N VAL A 20 0.27 31.31 -15.09
CA VAL A 20 -0.34 31.14 -13.76
C VAL A 20 -1.84 30.77 -13.87
N LEU A 21 -2.22 29.52 -14.11
CA LEU A 21 -2.17 28.41 -13.15
C LEU A 21 -1.94 27.06 -13.88
N TYR A 22 -0.72 26.83 -14.35
CA TYR A 22 -0.16 25.49 -14.20
C TYR A 22 0.53 25.50 -12.84
N THR A 23 -0.21 25.20 -11.77
CA THR A 23 0.44 24.42 -10.70
C THR A 23 0.73 23.07 -11.33
N GLY A 24 1.83 23.02 -12.10
CA GLY A 24 2.40 21.76 -12.52
C GLY A 24 2.67 21.01 -11.23
N CYS A 25 1.91 19.94 -11.00
CA CYS A 25 2.50 18.79 -10.34
C CYS A 25 3.74 18.49 -11.17
N LYS A 26 4.88 18.94 -10.65
CA LYS A 26 6.18 18.62 -11.17
C LYS A 26 6.28 17.12 -10.94
N GLN A 27 5.87 16.35 -11.92
CA GLN A 27 6.12 14.92 -11.94
C GLN A 27 7.62 14.85 -12.21
N ASP A 28 8.40 14.88 -11.13
CA ASP A 28 9.85 14.71 -11.22
C ASP A 28 10.03 13.36 -11.95
N SER A 29 10.56 13.44 -13.17
CA SER A 29 10.73 12.26 -14.01
C SER A 29 11.66 11.30 -13.28
N ILE A 30 11.19 10.08 -12.99
CA ILE A 30 12.00 9.02 -12.38
C ILE A 30 13.29 8.89 -13.18
N GLU A 31 14.42 9.17 -12.53
CA GLU A 31 15.73 9.11 -13.16
C GLU A 31 16.44 7.82 -12.75
N ILE A 32 16.75 6.98 -13.73
CA ILE A 32 17.62 5.82 -13.53
C ILE A 32 19.05 6.27 -13.83
N ASN A 33 19.78 6.62 -12.77
CA ASN A 33 21.10 7.22 -12.91
C ASN A 33 22.14 6.19 -13.37
N ALA A 34 22.08 4.97 -12.83
CA ALA A 34 23.05 3.91 -13.13
C ALA A 34 22.53 2.50 -12.83
N LEU A 35 23.18 1.52 -13.45
CA LEU A 35 22.92 0.10 -13.29
C LEU A 35 24.17 -0.62 -12.76
N PRO A 36 24.01 -1.73 -12.04
CA PRO A 36 25.13 -2.59 -11.65
C PRO A 36 25.78 -3.21 -12.87
N PHE A 37 27.11 -3.27 -12.91
CA PHE A 37 27.83 -3.92 -14.00
C PHE A 37 29.10 -4.62 -13.53
N GLN A 38 29.59 -5.51 -14.40
CA GLN A 38 30.84 -6.23 -14.24
C GLN A 38 31.62 -6.23 -15.56
N GLU A 39 32.89 -5.87 -15.50
CA GLU A 39 33.77 -5.98 -16.68
C GLU A 39 34.16 -7.44 -16.94
N ASN A 40 34.45 -8.18 -15.86
CA ASN A 40 34.88 -9.58 -15.91
C ASN A 40 33.97 -10.45 -15.03
N GLU A 41 33.99 -11.75 -15.28
CA GLU A 41 33.29 -12.75 -14.45
C GLU A 41 33.82 -12.75 -13.01
N GLY A 42 32.93 -12.90 -12.02
CA GLY A 42 33.26 -12.90 -10.58
C GLY A 42 32.32 -12.02 -9.77
N ASP A 43 32.76 -11.55 -8.60
CA ASP A 43 31.96 -10.71 -7.69
C ASP A 43 32.42 -9.23 -7.66
N ASN A 44 33.02 -8.76 -8.75
CA ASN A 44 33.61 -7.41 -8.85
C ASN A 44 32.65 -6.41 -9.50
N TRP A 45 31.76 -5.82 -8.70
CA TRP A 45 30.69 -4.95 -9.18
C TRP A 45 31.09 -3.46 -9.20
N GLY A 46 30.53 -2.73 -10.17
CA GLY A 46 30.56 -1.27 -10.26
C GLY A 46 29.19 -0.71 -10.64
N LEU A 47 29.10 0.60 -10.87
CA LEU A 47 27.90 1.28 -11.37
C LEU A 47 28.19 2.01 -12.68
N ILE A 48 27.39 1.74 -13.70
CA ILE A 48 27.48 2.37 -15.04
C ILE A 48 26.18 3.13 -15.32
N SER A 49 26.30 4.39 -15.72
CA SER A 49 25.13 5.19 -16.07
C SER A 49 24.40 4.61 -17.28
N THR A 50 23.12 4.97 -17.43
CA THR A 50 22.32 4.61 -18.61
C THR A 50 22.86 5.24 -19.90
N SER A 51 23.79 6.20 -19.81
CA SER A 51 24.55 6.77 -20.94
C SER A 51 25.82 5.99 -21.31
N GLY A 52 26.14 4.92 -20.60
CA GLY A 52 27.38 4.14 -20.78
C GLY A 52 28.61 4.70 -20.04
N LYS A 53 28.50 5.87 -19.39
CA LYS A 53 29.57 6.40 -18.54
C LYS A 53 29.67 5.60 -17.24
N ILE A 54 30.86 5.08 -16.93
CA ILE A 54 31.16 4.43 -15.65
C ILE A 54 31.12 5.49 -14.54
N GLU A 55 30.20 5.36 -13.59
CA GLU A 55 30.10 6.24 -12.42
C GLU A 55 30.93 5.71 -11.26
N ILE A 56 30.97 4.39 -11.10
CA ILE A 56 31.78 3.69 -10.11
C ILE A 56 32.50 2.52 -10.79
N PRO A 57 33.84 2.44 -10.74
CA PRO A 57 34.60 1.37 -11.38
C PRO A 57 34.18 -0.03 -10.91
N SER A 58 34.27 -1.01 -11.82
CA SER A 58 34.12 -2.43 -11.49
C SER A 58 35.13 -2.85 -10.40
N GLY A 59 34.68 -3.67 -9.45
CA GLY A 59 35.49 -4.09 -8.29
C GLY A 59 35.39 -3.17 -7.07
N SER A 60 34.58 -2.10 -7.14
CA SER A 60 34.30 -1.25 -5.97
C SER A 60 33.37 -1.91 -4.96
N PHE A 61 32.54 -2.85 -5.40
CA PHE A 61 31.64 -3.63 -4.55
C PHE A 61 31.86 -5.13 -4.75
N THR A 62 31.84 -5.88 -3.65
CA THR A 62 31.97 -7.35 -3.64
C THR A 62 30.63 -8.08 -3.76
N ARG A 63 29.53 -7.34 -3.85
CA ARG A 63 28.15 -7.83 -4.02
C ARG A 63 27.42 -6.91 -4.98
N GLN A 64 26.41 -7.42 -5.66
CA GLN A 64 25.63 -6.65 -6.62
C GLN A 64 24.82 -5.55 -5.90
N PRO A 65 25.06 -4.25 -6.18
CA PRO A 65 24.16 -3.19 -5.74
C PRO A 65 22.82 -3.25 -6.49
N SER A 66 21.80 -2.56 -5.99
CA SER A 66 20.59 -2.30 -6.79
C SER A 66 20.88 -1.30 -7.93
N ALA A 67 19.96 -1.16 -8.87
CA ALA A 67 19.94 0.02 -9.75
C ALA A 67 19.91 1.31 -8.90
N VAL A 68 20.48 2.38 -9.46
CA VAL A 68 20.45 3.71 -8.85
C VAL A 68 19.24 4.45 -9.40
N VAL A 69 18.27 4.73 -8.54
CA VAL A 69 17.04 5.45 -8.88
C VAL A 69 17.02 6.75 -8.05
N ASN A 70 16.87 7.88 -8.73
CA ASN A 70 16.88 9.23 -8.16
C ASN A 70 18.07 9.48 -7.20
N GLY A 71 19.24 8.94 -7.55
CA GLY A 71 20.51 9.09 -6.83
C GLY A 71 20.70 8.12 -5.66
N MET A 72 19.72 7.26 -5.36
CA MET A 72 19.78 6.29 -4.26
C MET A 72 19.97 4.87 -4.79
N PHE A 73 20.75 4.07 -4.06
CA PHE A 73 20.83 2.63 -4.28
C PHE A 73 20.99 1.89 -2.97
N SER A 74 20.83 0.58 -3.02
CA SER A 74 21.03 -0.31 -1.88
C SER A 74 22.12 -1.33 -2.18
N LEU A 75 22.85 -1.75 -1.14
CA LEU A 75 23.90 -2.76 -1.23
C LEU A 75 23.70 -3.78 -0.10
N PRO A 76 23.63 -5.09 -0.39
CA PRO A 76 23.50 -6.10 0.64
C PRO A 76 24.83 -6.30 1.38
N ASP A 77 24.74 -6.49 2.69
CA ASP A 77 25.85 -6.87 3.54
C ASP A 77 26.12 -8.39 3.47
N GLU A 78 27.09 -8.86 4.27
CA GLU A 78 27.45 -10.28 4.33
C GLU A 78 26.30 -11.21 4.74
N LYS A 79 25.35 -10.70 5.52
CA LYS A 79 24.17 -11.41 6.01
C LYS A 79 22.97 -11.28 5.08
N GLY A 80 23.11 -10.57 3.96
CA GLY A 80 22.05 -10.33 2.98
C GLY A 80 21.10 -9.19 3.35
N TYR A 81 21.41 -8.38 4.37
CA TYR A 81 20.62 -7.19 4.70
C TYR A 81 21.13 -5.98 3.93
N TYR A 82 20.21 -5.18 3.41
CA TYR A 82 20.48 -4.02 2.58
C TYR A 82 20.78 -2.78 3.42
N GLN A 83 21.82 -2.05 3.03
CA GLN A 83 22.14 -0.70 3.48
C GLN A 83 21.92 0.29 2.34
N LEU A 84 21.58 1.54 2.69
CA LEU A 84 21.28 2.60 1.74
C LEU A 84 22.50 3.47 1.46
N TYR A 85 22.69 3.84 0.20
CA TYR A 85 23.79 4.66 -0.29
C TYR A 85 23.30 5.71 -1.26
N GLU A 86 23.98 6.85 -1.28
CA GLU A 86 23.83 7.86 -2.32
C GLU A 86 24.92 7.69 -3.37
N LEU A 87 24.59 7.86 -4.64
CA LEU A 87 25.56 7.77 -5.74
C LEU A 87 26.72 8.77 -5.58
N LYS A 88 26.46 9.94 -4.97
CA LYS A 88 27.48 10.97 -4.70
C LYS A 88 28.43 10.58 -3.55
N HIS A 89 28.01 9.67 -2.68
CA HIS A 89 28.76 9.22 -1.51
C HIS A 89 28.73 7.68 -1.39
N PRO A 90 29.26 6.94 -2.37
CA PRO A 90 28.98 5.52 -2.53
C PRO A 90 29.74 4.60 -1.56
N THR A 91 30.67 5.14 -0.78
CA THR A 91 31.49 4.38 0.17
C THR A 91 30.94 4.40 1.59
N GLN A 92 29.99 5.29 1.90
CA GLN A 92 29.43 5.43 3.23
C GLN A 92 27.90 5.31 3.16
N PRO A 93 27.30 4.43 3.97
CA PRO A 93 25.86 4.31 3.97
C PRO A 93 25.21 5.58 4.54
N THR A 94 24.06 5.97 4.01
CA THR A 94 23.29 7.13 4.50
C THR A 94 22.67 6.89 5.89
N SER A 95 22.60 5.63 6.31
CA SER A 95 22.01 5.18 7.57
C SER A 95 22.78 4.00 8.17
N ALA A 96 22.77 3.91 9.50
CA ALA A 96 23.23 2.71 10.21
C ALA A 96 22.19 1.57 10.17
N ARG A 97 20.94 1.87 9.79
CA ARG A 97 19.87 0.86 9.67
C ARG A 97 20.14 -0.10 8.53
N ARG A 98 19.63 -1.31 8.70
CA ARG A 98 19.74 -2.42 7.75
C ARG A 98 18.35 -3.00 7.53
N PHE A 99 18.06 -3.42 6.30
CA PHE A 99 16.74 -3.88 5.91
C PHE A 99 16.81 -5.25 5.24
N ALA A 100 15.89 -6.15 5.55
CA ALA A 100 15.75 -7.40 4.82
C ALA A 100 15.29 -7.14 3.37
N GLN A 101 14.51 -6.09 3.15
CA GLN A 101 14.08 -5.65 1.82
C GLN A 101 13.93 -4.13 1.81
N VAL A 102 14.34 -3.48 0.71
CA VAL A 102 14.12 -2.05 0.48
C VAL A 102 13.84 -1.79 -0.99
N GLY A 103 12.92 -0.87 -1.25
CA GLY A 103 12.49 -0.52 -2.60
C GLY A 103 13.33 0.62 -3.17
N HIS A 104 13.18 0.84 -4.47
CA HIS A 104 13.74 2.00 -5.16
C HIS A 104 13.08 3.29 -4.68
N PHE A 105 13.86 4.36 -4.62
CA PHE A 105 13.37 5.71 -4.28
C PHE A 105 12.78 6.37 -5.54
N PHE A 106 11.63 5.91 -6.01
CA PHE A 106 10.88 6.58 -7.08
C PHE A 106 10.41 7.98 -6.66
N GLU A 107 10.19 8.14 -5.36
CA GLU A 107 9.82 9.38 -4.68
C GLU A 107 10.93 9.71 -3.65
N ASP A 108 10.74 10.75 -2.83
CA ASP A 108 11.64 11.03 -1.69
C ASP A 108 11.56 9.98 -0.56
N VAL A 109 10.69 9.00 -0.74
CA VAL A 109 10.43 7.89 0.19
C VAL A 109 10.41 6.57 -0.57
N THR A 110 10.49 5.46 0.18
CA THR A 110 10.30 4.11 -0.35
C THR A 110 9.71 3.19 0.71
N LEU A 111 9.30 1.99 0.28
CA LEU A 111 8.94 0.92 1.18
C LEU A 111 10.17 0.11 1.62
N ALA A 112 10.17 -0.35 2.87
CA ALA A 112 11.21 -1.20 3.43
C ALA A 112 10.68 -2.14 4.51
N GLN A 113 11.42 -3.21 4.77
CA GLN A 113 11.19 -4.14 5.88
C GLN A 113 12.50 -4.40 6.60
N GLU A 114 12.53 -4.26 7.93
CA GLU A 114 13.73 -4.55 8.72
C GLU A 114 14.01 -6.06 8.75
N PHE A 115 12.96 -6.87 8.85
CA PHE A 115 12.97 -8.33 8.80
C PHE A 115 11.85 -8.84 7.89
N PRO A 116 11.94 -10.06 7.32
CA PRO A 116 10.89 -10.59 6.43
C PRO A 116 9.47 -10.57 7.02
N ASP A 117 9.33 -10.78 8.33
CA ASP A 117 8.05 -10.77 9.05
C ASP A 117 7.74 -9.41 9.70
N SER A 118 8.66 -8.44 9.58
CA SER A 118 8.44 -7.12 10.15
C SER A 118 7.36 -6.37 9.36
N PRO A 119 6.64 -5.46 10.02
CA PRO A 119 5.75 -4.53 9.34
C PRO A 119 6.46 -3.82 8.19
N ILE A 120 5.71 -3.56 7.11
CA ILE A 120 6.19 -2.75 5.99
C ILE A 120 6.27 -1.30 6.48
N LEU A 121 7.40 -0.67 6.24
CA LEU A 121 7.73 0.70 6.64
C LEU A 121 7.74 1.62 5.43
N VAL A 122 7.34 2.87 5.62
CA VAL A 122 7.68 3.97 4.72
C VAL A 122 8.91 4.66 5.29
N ILE A 123 9.99 4.74 4.51
CA ILE A 123 11.26 5.34 4.94
C ILE A 123 11.69 6.47 4.02
N ASP A 124 12.40 7.46 4.56
CA ASP A 124 13.08 8.51 3.79
C ASP A 124 14.44 8.03 3.24
N ARG A 125 15.11 8.88 2.45
CA ARG A 125 16.46 8.61 1.89
C ARG A 125 17.56 8.40 2.93
N LYS A 126 17.34 8.81 4.18
CA LYS A 126 18.24 8.58 5.34
C LYS A 126 17.87 7.31 6.10
N GLY A 127 16.92 6.54 5.59
CA GLY A 127 16.40 5.33 6.22
C GLY A 127 15.58 5.59 7.48
N GLN A 128 15.14 6.82 7.76
CA GLN A 128 14.28 7.13 8.90
C GLN A 128 12.84 6.73 8.59
N SER A 129 12.18 6.10 9.55
CA SER A 129 10.78 5.70 9.38
C SER A 129 9.88 6.92 9.44
N ILE A 130 9.17 7.19 8.35
CA ILE A 130 8.10 8.18 8.28
C ILE A 130 6.80 7.57 8.81
N ASN A 131 6.51 6.34 8.42
CA ASN A 131 5.31 5.63 8.84
C ASN A 131 5.55 4.11 8.91
N ASN A 132 4.74 3.42 9.70
CA ASN A 132 4.69 1.97 9.77
C ASN A 132 3.31 1.49 9.32
N ILE A 133 3.18 1.23 8.02
CA ILE A 133 1.91 0.92 7.37
C ILE A 133 1.40 -0.47 7.75
N GLY A 134 2.29 -1.41 8.10
CA GLY A 134 1.91 -2.72 8.62
C GLY A 134 1.34 -2.70 10.05
N ILE A 135 1.42 -1.55 10.74
CA ILE A 135 0.80 -1.27 12.05
C ILE A 135 -0.36 -0.26 11.89
N SER A 136 -0.73 0.16 10.68
CA SER A 136 -1.87 1.06 10.47
C SER A 136 -3.14 0.45 11.09
N LEU A 137 -3.63 1.07 12.15
CA LEU A 137 -4.50 0.47 13.19
C LEU A 137 -5.89 -0.01 12.73
N HIS A 138 -6.24 0.25 11.48
CA HIS A 138 -7.51 -0.14 10.87
C HIS A 138 -7.39 -1.33 9.92
N TYR A 139 -6.21 -1.53 9.34
CA TYR A 139 -6.01 -2.43 8.22
C TYR A 139 -4.79 -3.29 8.47
N ASP A 140 -5.01 -4.59 8.59
CA ASP A 140 -3.94 -5.56 8.74
C ASP A 140 -3.22 -5.75 7.39
N ILE A 141 -2.38 -4.79 7.00
CA ILE A 141 -1.68 -4.77 5.71
C ILE A 141 -0.65 -5.89 5.69
N ILE A 142 -0.77 -6.79 4.71
CA ILE A 142 0.13 -7.93 4.51
C ILE A 142 0.95 -7.82 3.24
N LEU A 143 0.52 -6.97 2.30
CA LEU A 143 1.19 -6.78 1.02
C LEU A 143 1.09 -5.30 0.62
N ALA A 144 2.17 -4.76 0.06
CA ALA A 144 2.18 -3.44 -0.55
C ALA A 144 3.11 -3.41 -1.77
N HIS A 145 2.70 -2.70 -2.81
CA HIS A 145 3.58 -2.35 -3.92
C HIS A 145 4.29 -1.03 -3.60
N ASN A 146 5.51 -0.85 -4.11
CA ASN A 146 6.22 0.41 -3.96
C ASN A 146 5.50 1.55 -4.72
N PHE A 147 5.87 2.79 -4.42
CA PHE A 147 5.17 3.97 -4.92
C PHE A 147 5.25 4.10 -6.45
N ALA A 148 4.10 4.36 -7.06
CA ALA A 148 3.93 4.77 -8.44
C ALA A 148 2.99 6.00 -8.48
N GLU A 149 3.41 7.06 -9.17
CA GLU A 149 2.66 8.32 -9.27
C GLU A 149 2.19 8.87 -7.90
N GLY A 150 3.05 8.78 -6.87
CA GLY A 150 2.74 9.22 -5.51
C GLY A 150 1.77 8.34 -4.71
N ARG A 151 1.41 7.14 -5.18
CA ARG A 151 0.58 6.17 -4.43
C ARG A 151 1.23 4.80 -4.33
N ALA A 152 0.91 4.09 -3.26
CA ALA A 152 1.21 2.67 -3.12
C ALA A 152 -0.10 1.87 -3.00
N LEU A 153 -0.26 0.85 -3.85
CA LEU A 153 -1.27 -0.19 -3.70
C LEU A 153 -0.94 -1.03 -2.46
N PHE A 154 -1.96 -1.39 -1.67
CA PHE A 154 -1.79 -2.34 -0.58
C PHE A 154 -2.95 -3.32 -0.49
N CYS A 155 -2.69 -4.48 0.11
CA CYS A 155 -3.68 -5.50 0.40
C CYS A 155 -3.67 -5.87 1.88
N THR A 156 -4.86 -5.99 2.44
CA THR A 156 -5.08 -6.41 3.82
C THR A 156 -5.18 -7.92 3.95
N ARG A 157 -5.05 -8.45 5.16
CA ARG A 157 -5.25 -9.88 5.43
C ARG A 157 -6.65 -10.38 5.10
N LYS A 158 -7.63 -9.47 5.01
CA LYS A 158 -8.99 -9.78 4.56
C LYS A 158 -9.09 -9.90 3.03
N GLY A 159 -7.99 -9.77 2.30
CA GLY A 159 -7.95 -9.86 0.83
C GLY A 159 -8.45 -8.60 0.12
N LYS A 160 -8.66 -7.50 0.84
CA LYS A 160 -9.14 -6.23 0.27
C LYS A 160 -7.99 -5.29 -0.03
N TYR A 161 -8.10 -4.60 -1.16
CA TYR A 161 -7.10 -3.69 -1.69
C TYR A 161 -7.52 -2.23 -1.60
N GLY A 162 -6.55 -1.38 -1.26
CA GLY A 162 -6.68 0.08 -1.19
C GLY A 162 -5.38 0.78 -1.59
N TYR A 163 -5.33 2.10 -1.42
CA TYR A 163 -4.18 2.92 -1.81
C TYR A 163 -3.78 3.90 -0.71
N MET A 164 -2.48 4.13 -0.58
CA MET A 164 -1.90 5.09 0.37
C MET A 164 -1.03 6.13 -0.32
N ASP A 165 -0.89 7.31 0.29
CA ASP A 165 0.03 8.36 -0.13
C ASP A 165 1.49 8.06 0.28
N THR A 166 2.44 8.88 -0.16
CA THR A 166 3.87 8.77 0.18
C THR A 166 4.19 9.02 1.66
N ARG A 167 3.23 9.45 2.47
CA ARG A 167 3.36 9.54 3.93
C ARG A 167 2.78 8.31 4.63
N GLY A 168 2.25 7.34 3.88
CA GLY A 168 1.58 6.15 4.40
C GLY A 168 0.14 6.40 4.89
N ASN A 169 -0.45 7.55 4.58
CA ASN A 169 -1.85 7.81 4.88
C ASN A 169 -2.74 7.06 3.88
N ILE A 170 -3.79 6.42 4.36
CA ILE A 170 -4.76 5.75 3.48
C ILE A 170 -5.53 6.81 2.70
N LEU A 171 -5.30 6.85 1.39
CA LEU A 171 -5.95 7.79 0.46
C LEU A 171 -7.26 7.17 -0.03
N ILE A 172 -7.23 5.86 -0.31
CA ILE A 172 -8.39 5.09 -0.74
C ILE A 172 -8.49 3.85 0.17
N PRO A 173 -9.58 3.71 0.95
CA PRO A 173 -9.77 2.57 1.84
C PRO A 173 -9.71 1.21 1.11
N PRO A 174 -9.33 0.11 1.79
CA PRO A 174 -9.25 -1.19 1.19
C PRO A 174 -10.65 -1.80 1.04
N ILE A 175 -11.34 -1.42 -0.02
CA ILE A 175 -12.71 -1.85 -0.33
C ILE A 175 -12.78 -2.79 -1.52
N TYR A 176 -11.75 -2.78 -2.38
CA TYR A 176 -11.73 -3.53 -3.63
C TYR A 176 -11.30 -4.99 -3.42
N ASP A 177 -11.91 -5.91 -4.17
CA ASP A 177 -11.49 -7.31 -4.24
C ASP A 177 -10.27 -7.50 -5.13
N GLN A 178 -10.14 -6.63 -6.14
CA GLN A 178 -8.98 -6.58 -7.03
C GLN A 178 -8.59 -5.13 -7.27
N ALA A 179 -7.30 -4.86 -7.36
CA ALA A 179 -6.78 -3.54 -7.66
C ALA A 179 -5.36 -3.65 -8.23
N TYR A 180 -4.99 -2.67 -9.04
CA TYR A 180 -3.70 -2.60 -9.70
C TYR A 180 -3.06 -1.23 -9.51
N ASP A 181 -1.76 -1.11 -9.77
CA ASP A 181 -1.01 0.14 -9.62
C ASP A 181 -1.53 1.25 -10.53
N PHE A 182 -1.32 2.49 -10.12
CA PHE A 182 -1.64 3.67 -10.93
C PHE A 182 -0.69 3.80 -12.12
N HIS A 183 -1.27 4.01 -13.30
CA HIS A 183 -0.56 4.34 -14.53
C HIS A 183 -1.38 5.35 -15.33
N GLU A 184 -0.72 6.40 -15.83
CA GLU A 184 -1.35 7.48 -16.59
C GLU A 184 -2.46 8.19 -15.79
N GLY A 185 -2.30 8.30 -14.46
CA GLY A 185 -3.26 8.91 -13.56
C GLY A 185 -4.51 8.08 -13.26
N LEU A 186 -4.53 6.80 -13.66
CA LEU A 186 -5.67 5.89 -13.53
C LEU A 186 -5.25 4.55 -12.92
N ALA A 187 -6.16 3.90 -12.21
CA ALA A 187 -5.98 2.52 -11.75
C ALA A 187 -7.22 1.67 -12.04
N LEU A 188 -6.99 0.43 -12.45
CA LEU A 188 -8.06 -0.56 -12.58
C LEU A 188 -8.35 -1.17 -11.21
N THR A 189 -9.62 -1.18 -10.83
CA THR A 189 -10.12 -1.78 -9.58
C THR A 189 -11.33 -2.64 -9.87
N GLY A 190 -11.60 -3.63 -9.03
CA GLY A 190 -12.68 -4.59 -9.21
C GLY A 190 -13.35 -4.98 -7.90
N ASN A 191 -14.68 -5.16 -7.97
CA ASN A 191 -15.51 -5.65 -6.87
C ASN A 191 -16.25 -6.90 -7.32
N THR A 192 -16.19 -7.94 -6.51
CA THR A 192 -16.78 -9.26 -6.79
C THR A 192 -18.09 -9.41 -6.04
N ASN A 193 -19.15 -9.77 -6.74
CA ASN A 193 -20.46 -10.03 -6.14
C ASN A 193 -20.55 -11.44 -5.52
N ASP A 194 -21.65 -11.73 -4.83
CA ASP A 194 -21.88 -13.02 -4.17
C ASP A 194 -21.91 -14.24 -5.13
N LYS A 195 -22.05 -14.01 -6.44
CA LYS A 195 -22.01 -15.05 -7.48
C LYS A 195 -20.60 -15.30 -8.01
N GLY A 196 -19.60 -14.56 -7.53
CA GLY A 196 -18.23 -14.63 -8.01
C GLY A 196 -17.97 -13.82 -9.29
N GLU A 197 -18.88 -12.94 -9.69
CA GLU A 197 -18.71 -12.09 -10.87
C GLU A 197 -18.03 -10.77 -10.46
N THR A 198 -16.91 -10.43 -11.09
CA THR A 198 -16.17 -9.19 -10.83
C THR A 198 -16.59 -8.09 -11.80
N SER A 199 -17.05 -6.97 -11.25
CA SER A 199 -17.24 -5.72 -11.97
C SER A 199 -15.98 -4.86 -11.86
N TYR A 200 -15.53 -4.27 -12.96
CA TYR A 200 -14.30 -3.48 -12.99
C TYR A 200 -14.59 -2.00 -13.21
N GLN A 201 -13.68 -1.15 -12.77
CA GLN A 201 -13.75 0.29 -12.96
C GLN A 201 -12.36 0.92 -13.00
N LEU A 202 -12.23 2.00 -13.76
CA LEU A 202 -11.07 2.87 -13.72
C LEU A 202 -11.34 4.02 -12.74
N ILE A 203 -10.48 4.14 -11.74
CA ILE A 203 -10.50 5.25 -10.78
C ILE A 203 -9.39 6.23 -11.09
N ASP A 204 -9.61 7.50 -10.76
CA ASP A 204 -8.54 8.49 -10.76
C ASP A 204 -7.71 8.44 -9.48
N LEU A 205 -6.67 9.25 -9.51
CA LEU A 205 -5.73 9.56 -8.44
C LEU A 205 -6.34 9.92 -7.06
N SER A 206 -7.61 10.32 -7.01
CA SER A 206 -8.36 10.63 -5.79
C SER A 206 -9.35 9.53 -5.40
N GLY A 207 -9.44 8.45 -6.18
CA GLY A 207 -10.38 7.36 -5.99
C GLY A 207 -11.74 7.57 -6.65
N ASN A 208 -11.92 8.65 -7.41
CA ASN A 208 -13.19 8.88 -8.11
C ASN A 208 -13.29 7.97 -9.32
N VAL A 209 -14.43 7.32 -9.48
CA VAL A 209 -14.70 6.48 -10.65
C VAL A 209 -14.76 7.35 -11.91
N ARG A 210 -13.89 7.04 -12.88
CA ARG A 210 -13.89 7.67 -14.21
C ARG A 210 -14.67 6.85 -15.22
N ILE A 211 -14.50 5.53 -15.19
CA ILE A 211 -15.18 4.61 -16.11
C ILE A 211 -15.61 3.40 -15.32
N GLN A 212 -16.89 3.03 -15.46
CA GLN A 212 -17.36 1.70 -15.07
C GLN A 212 -17.27 0.78 -16.28
N ILE A 213 -16.68 -0.39 -16.07
CA ILE A 213 -16.57 -1.46 -17.06
C ILE A 213 -17.57 -2.53 -16.62
N GLN A 214 -18.81 -2.36 -17.07
CA GLN A 214 -19.92 -3.27 -16.76
C GLN A 214 -19.98 -4.40 -17.79
N ASP A 215 -20.39 -5.59 -17.33
CA ASP A 215 -20.87 -6.69 -18.17
C ASP A 215 -19.98 -7.12 -19.33
N THR A 216 -18.76 -7.53 -19.04
CA THR A 216 -17.99 -8.33 -20.00
C THR A 216 -17.38 -9.51 -19.29
N PRO A 217 -17.69 -10.77 -19.66
CA PRO A 217 -16.81 -11.87 -19.35
C PRO A 217 -15.54 -11.60 -20.15
N ALA A 218 -14.62 -10.84 -19.55
CA ALA A 218 -13.42 -10.39 -20.21
C ALA A 218 -12.24 -10.43 -19.27
N LEU A 219 -11.11 -10.90 -19.82
CA LEU A 219 -9.84 -10.79 -19.14
C LEU A 219 -9.27 -9.41 -19.44
N LEU A 220 -9.38 -8.50 -18.47
CA LEU A 220 -8.77 -7.17 -18.53
C LEU A 220 -7.29 -7.24 -18.24
N ASP A 221 -6.53 -6.42 -18.94
CA ASP A 221 -5.14 -6.17 -18.62
C ASP A 221 -5.03 -5.34 -17.32
N SER A 222 -3.96 -5.55 -16.56
CA SER A 222 -3.81 -4.98 -15.22
C SER A 222 -3.64 -3.45 -15.22
N GLN A 223 -3.24 -2.84 -16.33
CA GLN A 223 -2.88 -1.42 -16.37
C GLN A 223 -3.31 -0.81 -17.72
N PRO A 224 -3.82 0.43 -17.72
CA PRO A 224 -3.97 1.21 -18.94
C PRO A 224 -2.61 1.63 -19.49
N ALA A 225 -2.54 1.83 -20.80
CA ALA A 225 -1.39 2.41 -21.47
C ALA A 225 -1.82 3.10 -22.78
N CYS A 226 -1.19 4.24 -23.08
CA CYS A 226 -1.51 5.07 -24.23
C CYS A 226 -3.01 5.45 -24.28
N GLY A 227 -3.63 5.68 -23.11
CA GLY A 227 -5.06 5.97 -22.99
C GLY A 227 -6.00 4.82 -23.41
N LEU A 228 -5.50 3.59 -23.44
CA LEU A 228 -6.24 2.37 -23.78
C LEU A 228 -6.03 1.31 -22.70
N ILE A 229 -7.04 0.49 -22.44
CA ILE A 229 -6.91 -0.72 -21.63
C ILE A 229 -7.29 -1.95 -22.45
N LYS A 230 -6.38 -2.91 -22.56
CA LYS A 230 -6.63 -4.15 -23.29
C LYS A 230 -7.65 -4.99 -22.51
N TYR A 231 -8.58 -5.61 -23.23
CA TYR A 231 -9.39 -6.71 -22.71
C TYR A 231 -9.60 -7.78 -23.77
N ASN A 232 -9.74 -9.04 -23.36
CA ASN A 232 -10.12 -10.14 -24.24
C ASN A 232 -11.57 -10.52 -23.96
N ASN A 233 -12.44 -10.54 -24.97
CA ASN A 233 -13.81 -11.01 -24.81
C ASN A 233 -13.82 -12.54 -24.69
N CYS A 234 -14.24 -13.08 -23.54
CA CYS A 234 -14.23 -14.52 -23.29
C CYS A 234 -15.31 -15.30 -24.07
N GLN A 235 -16.32 -14.64 -24.64
CA GLN A 235 -17.34 -15.28 -25.48
C GLN A 235 -16.89 -15.40 -26.93
N SER A 236 -16.37 -14.32 -27.51
CA SER A 236 -15.93 -14.30 -28.91
C SER A 236 -14.47 -14.71 -29.09
N GLY A 237 -13.65 -14.67 -28.03
CA GLY A 237 -12.20 -14.81 -28.10
C GLY A 237 -11.50 -13.59 -28.71
N GLN A 238 -12.23 -12.52 -29.03
CA GLN A 238 -11.69 -11.34 -29.72
C GLN A 238 -10.88 -10.45 -28.77
N CYS A 239 -9.74 -9.96 -29.27
CA CYS A 239 -8.90 -8.97 -28.58
C CYS A 239 -9.43 -7.55 -28.84
N CYS A 240 -9.61 -6.78 -27.77
CA CYS A 240 -10.15 -5.42 -27.84
C CYS A 240 -9.37 -4.47 -26.93
N TYR A 241 -9.52 -3.17 -27.17
CA TYR A 241 -9.05 -2.12 -26.27
C TYR A 241 -10.17 -1.15 -25.96
N LEU A 242 -10.32 -0.77 -24.70
CA LEU A 242 -11.27 0.24 -24.27
C LEU A 242 -10.54 1.58 -24.06
N SER A 243 -11.11 2.67 -24.56
CA SER A 243 -10.59 4.01 -24.25
C SER A 243 -10.75 4.34 -22.77
N THR A 244 -9.68 4.84 -22.16
CA THR A 244 -9.70 5.37 -20.78
C THR A 244 -10.47 6.68 -20.64
N THR A 245 -11.03 7.21 -21.73
CA THR A 245 -11.93 8.39 -21.74
C THR A 245 -13.41 8.04 -21.87
N GLY A 246 -13.74 6.76 -22.08
CA GLY A 246 -15.12 6.25 -22.11
C GLY A 246 -15.87 6.51 -23.42
N LYS A 247 -15.19 7.02 -24.45
CA LYS A 247 -15.82 7.41 -25.73
C LYS A 247 -16.01 6.24 -26.72
N GLU A 248 -14.98 5.43 -26.96
CA GLU A 248 -14.98 4.35 -27.97
C GLU A 248 -14.00 3.22 -27.59
N GLY A 249 -14.22 2.01 -28.12
CA GLY A 249 -13.28 0.89 -28.01
C GLY A 249 -12.71 0.52 -29.38
N LEU A 250 -11.45 0.09 -29.42
CA LEU A 250 -10.80 -0.47 -30.61
C LEU A 250 -11.03 -1.98 -30.65
N PHE A 251 -11.73 -2.44 -31.68
CA PHE A 251 -11.96 -3.86 -31.95
C PHE A 251 -10.97 -4.34 -33.00
N LEU A 252 -10.20 -5.37 -32.67
CA LEU A 252 -9.25 -5.94 -33.60
C LEU A 252 -9.93 -7.00 -34.50
N PRO A 253 -9.53 -7.13 -35.78
CA PRO A 253 -10.03 -8.17 -36.66
C PRO A 253 -9.80 -9.59 -36.09
N ASP A 254 -10.69 -10.53 -36.41
CA ASP A 254 -10.64 -11.93 -35.93
C ASP A 254 -9.37 -12.69 -36.34
N SER A 255 -8.64 -12.20 -37.34
CA SER A 255 -7.32 -12.71 -37.73
C SER A 255 -6.26 -12.51 -36.64
N ILE A 256 -6.48 -11.56 -35.73
CA ILE A 256 -5.60 -11.29 -34.58
C ILE A 256 -6.06 -12.18 -33.43
N ARG A 257 -5.23 -13.19 -33.12
CA ARG A 257 -5.46 -14.17 -32.06
C ARG A 257 -5.11 -13.65 -30.68
N GLU A 258 -4.08 -12.80 -30.63
CA GLU A 258 -3.61 -12.20 -29.40
C GLU A 258 -3.09 -10.79 -29.68
N ALA A 259 -3.28 -9.88 -28.74
CA ALA A 259 -2.70 -8.54 -28.78
C ALA A 259 -2.09 -8.19 -27.44
N PHE A 260 -0.97 -7.47 -27.44
CA PHE A 260 -0.27 -7.05 -26.22
C PHE A 260 -0.68 -5.64 -25.81
N ARG A 261 -0.32 -5.24 -24.59
CA ARG A 261 -0.54 -3.86 -24.12
C ARG A 261 0.14 -2.86 -25.05
N PHE A 262 -0.54 -1.74 -25.32
CA PHE A 262 0.10 -0.63 -26.03
C PHE A 262 1.30 -0.11 -25.25
N ARG A 263 2.41 0.11 -25.95
CA ARG A 263 3.59 0.80 -25.44
C ARG A 263 4.05 1.77 -26.52
N HIS A 264 4.21 3.03 -26.15
CA HIS A 264 4.58 4.09 -27.08
C HIS A 264 3.69 4.17 -28.33
N ASN A 265 2.37 4.11 -28.14
CA ASN A 265 1.35 4.14 -29.20
C ASN A 265 1.42 3.00 -30.24
N ALA A 266 2.13 1.91 -29.95
CA ALA A 266 2.08 0.69 -30.75
C ALA A 266 1.84 -0.55 -29.89
N ALA A 267 1.35 -1.63 -30.50
CA ALA A 267 1.16 -2.91 -29.82
C ALA A 267 1.62 -4.07 -30.71
N ILE A 268 2.22 -5.08 -30.08
CA ILE A 268 2.49 -6.36 -30.74
C ILE A 268 1.17 -7.12 -30.86
N ILE A 269 0.99 -7.81 -31.97
CA ILE A 269 -0.15 -8.69 -32.23
C ILE A 269 0.36 -10.04 -32.71
N HIS A 270 -0.35 -11.11 -32.38
CA HIS A 270 -0.13 -12.44 -32.95
C HIS A 270 -1.32 -12.86 -33.80
N THR A 271 -1.01 -13.47 -34.94
CA THR A 271 -1.95 -14.09 -35.86
C THR A 271 -1.55 -15.54 -36.09
N ASP A 272 -2.35 -16.29 -36.86
CA ASP A 272 -1.99 -17.65 -37.28
C ASP A 272 -0.70 -17.70 -38.15
N HIS A 273 -0.24 -16.56 -38.66
CA HIS A 273 0.93 -16.43 -39.53
C HIS A 273 2.18 -15.90 -38.82
N GLY A 274 2.05 -15.46 -37.56
CA GLY A 274 3.14 -14.89 -36.79
C GLY A 274 2.79 -13.58 -36.07
N ALA A 275 3.82 -12.95 -35.53
CA ALA A 275 3.82 -11.70 -34.79
C ALA A 275 4.03 -10.49 -35.71
N GLY A 276 3.24 -9.43 -35.47
CA GLY A 276 3.30 -8.16 -36.17
C GLY A 276 3.13 -6.98 -35.21
N LEU A 277 3.06 -5.76 -35.77
CA LEU A 277 2.93 -4.52 -35.02
C LEU A 277 1.76 -3.69 -35.56
N ILE A 278 0.94 -3.14 -34.67
CA ILE A 278 -0.14 -2.19 -35.00
C ILE A 278 0.10 -0.84 -34.33
N ASP A 279 -0.44 0.21 -34.94
CA ASP A 279 -0.56 1.53 -34.30
C ASP A 279 -1.77 1.59 -33.35
N ARG A 280 -1.93 2.75 -32.70
CA ARG A 280 -3.00 3.01 -31.72
C ARG A 280 -4.40 2.94 -32.32
N GLU A 281 -4.53 3.15 -33.63
CA GLU A 281 -5.77 3.04 -34.37
C GLU A 281 -6.04 1.61 -34.86
N GLY A 282 -5.13 0.66 -34.58
CA GLY A 282 -5.24 -0.74 -34.97
C GLY A 282 -4.79 -1.02 -36.40
N LYS A 283 -4.19 -0.04 -37.09
CA LYS A 283 -3.65 -0.22 -38.43
C LYS A 283 -2.30 -0.93 -38.33
N LEU A 284 -2.08 -1.86 -39.26
CA LEU A 284 -0.86 -2.64 -39.36
C LEU A 284 0.33 -1.73 -39.73
N LEU A 285 1.33 -1.69 -38.84
CA LEU A 285 2.63 -1.08 -39.05
C LEU A 285 3.64 -2.08 -39.60
N ILE A 286 3.68 -3.28 -39.03
CA ILE A 286 4.56 -4.38 -39.45
C ILE A 286 3.72 -5.64 -39.65
N ALA A 287 3.88 -6.27 -40.82
CA ALA A 287 3.15 -7.47 -41.17
C ALA A 287 3.43 -8.63 -40.20
N PRO A 288 2.44 -9.48 -39.88
CA PRO A 288 2.57 -10.53 -38.89
C PRO A 288 3.28 -11.77 -39.46
N THR A 289 4.57 -11.64 -39.75
CA THR A 289 5.41 -12.67 -40.38
C THR A 289 6.59 -13.11 -39.51
N TYR A 290 6.71 -12.56 -38.31
CA TYR A 290 7.79 -12.87 -37.36
C TYR A 290 7.34 -13.94 -36.38
N GLU A 291 8.27 -14.63 -35.72
CA GLU A 291 7.87 -15.61 -34.70
C GLU A 291 7.39 -14.90 -33.43
N GLU A 292 8.10 -13.86 -33.02
CA GLU A 292 7.82 -13.06 -31.83
C GLU A 292 8.27 -11.61 -32.03
N GLY A 293 7.75 -10.71 -31.19
CA GLY A 293 8.18 -9.33 -31.14
C GLY A 293 7.94 -8.68 -29.79
N PHE A 294 8.74 -7.66 -29.45
CA PHE A 294 8.48 -6.78 -28.31
C PHE A 294 8.94 -5.35 -28.58
N ILE A 295 8.20 -4.39 -28.05
CA ILE A 295 8.49 -2.96 -28.21
C ILE A 295 9.57 -2.56 -27.19
N VAL A 296 10.64 -1.94 -27.68
CA VAL A 296 11.79 -1.51 -26.86
C VAL A 296 11.95 0.00 -26.79
N GLY A 297 11.13 0.78 -27.48
CA GLY A 297 11.19 2.24 -27.42
C GLY A 297 10.09 2.90 -28.23
N ASN A 298 10.13 4.23 -28.32
CA ASN A 298 9.07 5.04 -28.94
C ASN A 298 8.73 4.68 -30.39
N ASP A 299 9.73 4.20 -31.10
CA ASP A 299 9.72 3.88 -32.53
C ASP A 299 10.67 2.70 -32.79
N ARG A 300 10.87 1.84 -31.78
CA ARG A 300 11.80 0.72 -31.83
C ARG A 300 11.13 -0.56 -31.35
N VAL A 301 11.32 -1.60 -32.15
CA VAL A 301 10.78 -2.94 -31.90
C VAL A 301 11.87 -3.97 -32.13
N CYS A 302 11.88 -5.01 -31.32
CA CYS A 302 12.68 -6.20 -31.54
C CYS A 302 11.79 -7.28 -32.12
N LEU A 303 12.23 -7.89 -33.22
CA LEU A 303 11.49 -8.92 -33.95
C LEU A 303 12.38 -10.16 -34.07
N ARG A 304 11.80 -11.34 -33.86
CA ARG A 304 12.52 -12.62 -33.89
C ARG A 304 12.17 -13.41 -35.14
N THR A 305 13.19 -13.93 -35.82
CA THR A 305 13.07 -14.94 -36.87
C THR A 305 14.11 -16.03 -36.60
N GLY A 306 13.70 -17.28 -36.41
CA GLY A 306 14.59 -18.32 -35.88
C GLY A 306 15.13 -17.96 -34.49
N ASN A 307 16.42 -18.21 -34.23
CA ASN A 307 17.03 -18.02 -32.91
C ASN A 307 17.53 -16.59 -32.63
N GLU A 308 17.17 -15.62 -33.46
CA GLU A 308 17.87 -14.35 -33.53
C GLU A 308 16.91 -13.16 -33.41
N TRP A 309 17.20 -12.24 -32.47
CA TRP A 309 16.50 -10.97 -32.35
C TRP A 309 17.14 -9.89 -33.21
N GLN A 310 16.30 -9.16 -33.95
CA GLN A 310 16.71 -8.03 -34.77
C GLN A 310 16.00 -6.76 -34.29
N LEU A 311 16.76 -5.68 -34.17
CA LEU A 311 16.21 -4.35 -33.91
C LEU A 311 15.63 -3.79 -35.21
N ALA A 312 14.44 -3.21 -35.16
CA ALA A 312 13.81 -2.51 -36.27
C ALA A 312 13.13 -1.23 -35.80
N ASP A 313 12.85 -0.34 -36.75
CA ASP A 313 11.88 0.75 -36.54
C ASP A 313 10.44 0.25 -36.74
N PHE A 314 9.46 1.13 -36.50
CA PHE A 314 8.04 0.81 -36.68
C PHE A 314 7.61 0.72 -38.16
N GLU A 315 8.48 1.03 -39.11
CA GLU A 315 8.26 0.76 -40.54
C GLU A 315 8.75 -0.66 -40.93
N GLY A 316 9.39 -1.38 -39.99
CA GLY A 316 9.95 -2.71 -40.22
C GLY A 316 11.35 -2.69 -40.82
N ASN A 317 12.00 -1.52 -40.92
CA ASN A 317 13.37 -1.45 -41.40
C ASN A 317 14.32 -2.00 -40.32
N SER A 318 15.06 -3.07 -40.65
CA SER A 318 16.09 -3.60 -39.74
C SER A 318 17.22 -2.59 -39.52
N LEU A 319 17.61 -2.43 -38.25
CA LEU A 319 18.65 -1.52 -37.78
C LEU A 319 19.85 -2.32 -37.22
N GLY A 320 21.02 -1.69 -37.15
CA GLY A 320 22.26 -2.27 -36.63
C GLY A 320 23.32 -2.59 -37.68
N GLU A 321 24.57 -2.73 -37.22
CA GLU A 321 25.70 -3.06 -38.09
C GLU A 321 25.57 -4.48 -38.66
N ALA A 322 25.57 -4.60 -40.00
CA ALA A 322 25.56 -5.87 -40.72
C ALA A 322 24.39 -6.82 -40.39
N LYS A 323 23.22 -6.29 -39.98
CA LYS A 323 22.06 -7.10 -39.55
C LYS A 323 22.43 -8.11 -38.46
N LYS A 324 23.38 -7.76 -37.59
CA LYS A 324 23.78 -8.61 -36.47
C LYS A 324 22.56 -8.90 -35.59
N SER A 325 22.34 -10.17 -35.38
CA SER A 325 21.42 -10.73 -34.42
C SER A 325 21.97 -10.64 -33.01
N TYR A 326 21.07 -10.49 -32.06
CA TYR A 326 21.39 -10.53 -30.63
C TYR A 326 20.57 -11.63 -29.95
N GLU A 327 21.12 -12.20 -28.88
CA GLU A 327 20.38 -13.16 -28.04
C GLU A 327 19.32 -12.44 -27.21
N ARG A 328 19.59 -11.19 -26.82
CA ARG A 328 18.68 -10.33 -26.06
C ARG A 328 18.99 -8.85 -26.31
N ILE A 329 17.95 -8.03 -26.32
CA ILE A 329 17.99 -6.58 -26.41
C ILE A 329 17.09 -6.03 -25.29
N SER A 330 17.59 -5.08 -24.49
CA SER A 330 16.80 -4.41 -23.45
C SER A 330 15.84 -3.37 -24.05
N THR A 331 14.95 -2.82 -23.22
CA THR A 331 14.31 -1.54 -23.56
C THR A 331 15.37 -0.44 -23.67
N PHE A 332 15.09 0.58 -24.48
CA PHE A 332 15.88 1.80 -24.53
C PHE A 332 15.65 2.61 -23.26
N TYR A 333 16.75 3.04 -22.64
CA TYR A 333 16.73 3.98 -21.53
C TYR A 333 16.51 5.41 -22.05
N PRO A 334 16.12 6.37 -21.18
CA PRO A 334 15.93 7.77 -21.58
C PRO A 334 17.16 8.41 -22.25
N SER A 335 18.37 7.88 -22.00
CA SER A 335 19.62 8.26 -22.66
C SER A 335 19.64 7.97 -24.17
N GLY A 336 18.72 7.14 -24.66
CA GLY A 336 18.71 6.64 -26.04
C GLY A 336 19.62 5.44 -26.28
N LEU A 337 20.16 4.82 -25.21
CA LEU A 337 20.93 3.58 -25.33
C LEU A 337 20.12 2.36 -24.86
N ALA A 338 20.43 1.21 -25.44
CA ALA A 338 19.94 -0.10 -25.01
C ALA A 338 21.12 -1.06 -24.79
N ILE A 339 20.89 -2.09 -23.98
CA ILE A 339 21.86 -3.15 -23.69
C ILE A 339 21.56 -4.31 -24.63
N VAL A 340 22.59 -4.82 -25.28
CA VAL A 340 22.50 -6.06 -26.06
C VAL A 340 23.43 -7.12 -25.52
N ARG A 341 22.99 -8.37 -25.59
CA ARG A 341 23.76 -9.55 -25.18
C ARG A 341 24.10 -10.43 -26.38
N SER A 342 25.35 -10.84 -26.45
CA SER A 342 25.88 -11.80 -27.41
C SER A 342 26.81 -12.77 -26.66
N GLY A 343 26.36 -14.01 -26.44
CA GLY A 343 27.04 -14.99 -25.59
C GLY A 343 27.20 -14.52 -24.15
N THR A 344 28.45 -14.47 -23.69
CA THR A 344 28.82 -14.07 -22.32
C THR A 344 29.10 -12.58 -22.16
N GLN A 345 28.88 -11.78 -23.20
CA GLN A 345 29.19 -10.35 -23.19
C GLN A 345 27.96 -9.50 -23.50
N CYS A 346 27.90 -8.36 -22.83
CA CYS A 346 26.92 -7.30 -23.02
C CYS A 346 27.63 -6.03 -23.52
N ARG A 347 26.91 -5.18 -24.27
CA ARG A 347 27.38 -3.85 -24.66
C ARG A 347 26.23 -2.88 -24.83
N TRP A 348 26.53 -1.59 -24.89
CA TRP A 348 25.57 -0.55 -25.22
C TRP A 348 25.45 -0.36 -26.73
N ILE A 349 24.22 -0.16 -27.20
CA ILE A 349 23.92 0.27 -28.57
C ILE A 349 23.08 1.54 -28.56
N ASP A 350 23.24 2.36 -29.59
CA ASP A 350 22.36 3.49 -29.87
C ASP A 350 21.04 3.06 -30.52
N ARG A 351 20.15 4.03 -30.79
CA ARG A 351 18.88 3.80 -31.47
C ARG A 351 19.02 3.32 -32.91
N GLN A 352 20.20 3.39 -33.51
CA GLN A 352 20.47 2.84 -34.85
C GLN A 352 21.03 1.42 -34.77
N GLY A 353 21.14 0.84 -33.57
CA GLY A 353 21.72 -0.48 -33.33
C GLY A 353 23.24 -0.51 -33.46
N LYS A 354 23.90 0.65 -33.46
CA LYS A 354 25.36 0.74 -33.51
C LYS A 354 25.93 0.71 -32.09
N PRO A 355 27.08 0.06 -31.86
CA PRO A 355 27.74 0.12 -30.55
C PRO A 355 27.98 1.57 -30.13
N ALA A 356 27.60 1.91 -28.90
CA ALA A 356 27.80 3.26 -28.36
C ALA A 356 29.30 3.57 -28.14
N ASP A 357 30.09 2.53 -27.83
CA ASP A 357 31.53 2.55 -27.72
C ASP A 357 32.14 1.19 -28.09
N ASN A 358 33.47 1.06 -27.95
CA ASN A 358 34.20 -0.19 -28.18
C ASN A 358 34.27 -1.10 -26.94
N ARG A 359 33.54 -0.78 -25.86
CA ARG A 359 33.62 -1.53 -24.60
C ARG A 359 32.62 -2.69 -24.62
N THR A 360 33.02 -3.77 -23.97
CA THR A 360 32.18 -4.92 -23.69
C THR A 360 32.28 -5.25 -22.23
N TYR A 361 31.17 -5.70 -21.67
CA TYR A 361 31.03 -6.03 -20.25
C TYR A 361 30.65 -7.49 -20.13
N HIS A 362 31.07 -8.16 -19.07
CA HIS A 362 30.55 -9.50 -18.77
C HIS A 362 29.04 -9.42 -18.48
N CYS A 363 28.62 -8.44 -17.68
CA CYS A 363 27.23 -8.24 -17.31
C CYS A 363 26.92 -6.75 -17.11
N ILE A 364 25.75 -6.32 -17.57
CA ILE A 364 25.07 -5.12 -17.09
C ILE A 364 23.72 -5.60 -16.57
N ALA A 365 23.50 -5.51 -15.26
CA ALA A 365 22.33 -6.05 -14.61
C ALA A 365 21.13 -5.12 -14.84
N GLU A 366 20.26 -5.51 -15.78
CA GLU A 366 18.97 -4.87 -15.98
C GLU A 366 18.09 -5.04 -14.73
N ASP A 367 17.36 -3.98 -14.37
CA ASP A 367 16.35 -4.03 -13.32
C ASP A 367 15.02 -3.49 -13.86
N PRO A 368 14.12 -4.38 -14.35
CA PRO A 368 12.81 -3.97 -14.86
C PRO A 368 11.95 -3.25 -13.82
N SER A 369 12.19 -3.49 -12.53
CA SER A 369 11.45 -2.81 -11.46
C SER A 369 11.88 -1.36 -11.31
N ALA A 370 13.16 -1.04 -11.55
CA ALA A 370 13.66 0.35 -11.58
C ALA A 370 13.03 1.16 -12.72
N LEU A 371 12.62 0.49 -13.81
CA LEU A 371 11.86 1.06 -14.93
C LEU A 371 10.34 1.07 -14.70
N GLN A 372 9.86 0.62 -13.53
CA GLN A 372 8.44 0.42 -13.22
C GLN A 372 7.70 -0.44 -14.26
N LEU A 373 8.42 -1.34 -14.95
CA LEU A 373 7.81 -2.32 -15.87
C LEU A 373 7.14 -3.45 -15.09
N VAL A 374 7.61 -3.69 -13.88
CA VAL A 374 7.07 -4.63 -12.89
C VAL A 374 7.09 -3.97 -11.51
N PRO A 375 6.07 -4.20 -10.66
CA PRO A 375 6.03 -3.61 -9.33
C PRO A 375 7.06 -4.23 -8.39
N GLN A 376 7.59 -3.43 -7.46
CA GLN A 376 8.32 -3.93 -6.31
C GLN A 376 7.31 -4.26 -5.20
N VAL A 377 7.18 -5.55 -4.88
CA VAL A 377 6.18 -6.05 -3.92
C VAL A 377 6.83 -6.39 -2.60
N PHE A 378 6.23 -5.91 -1.52
CA PHE A 378 6.60 -6.19 -0.13
C PHE A 378 5.52 -7.07 0.48
N VAL A 379 5.94 -8.15 1.15
CA VAL A 379 5.01 -9.10 1.77
C VAL A 379 5.45 -9.36 3.19
N ARG A 380 4.52 -9.20 4.13
CA ARG A 380 4.74 -9.57 5.53
C ARG A 380 4.30 -11.02 5.73
N ARG A 381 5.26 -11.93 5.88
CA ARG A 381 5.01 -13.35 6.16
C ARG A 381 4.53 -13.56 7.60
N ASN A 382 3.84 -14.68 7.85
CA ASN A 382 3.28 -15.03 9.15
C ASN A 382 3.93 -16.31 9.67
N THR A 383 4.78 -16.19 10.68
CA THR A 383 5.56 -17.31 11.26
C THR A 383 4.75 -18.37 11.99
N LYS A 384 3.44 -18.17 12.23
CA LYS A 384 2.59 -19.15 12.92
C LYS A 384 2.06 -20.28 12.04
N THR A 385 1.97 -20.08 10.72
CA THR A 385 1.39 -21.06 9.80
C THR A 385 2.42 -22.02 9.17
N GLU A 386 3.69 -21.61 9.08
CA GLU A 386 4.74 -22.45 8.47
C GLU A 386 5.25 -23.58 9.39
N ASN A 387 5.01 -23.50 10.71
CA ASN A 387 5.42 -24.57 11.64
C ASN A 387 4.42 -25.75 11.70
N GLU A 388 3.22 -25.60 11.13
CA GLU A 388 2.25 -26.70 11.02
C GLU A 388 2.39 -27.45 9.69
N GLU A 389 2.79 -26.76 8.61
CA GLU A 389 3.06 -27.41 7.31
C GLU A 389 4.44 -28.09 7.26
N ASN A 390 5.43 -27.61 8.03
CA ASN A 390 6.78 -28.22 8.08
C ASN A 390 6.88 -29.52 8.90
N ASN A 391 5.79 -29.99 9.54
CA ASN A 391 5.74 -31.30 10.21
C ASN A 391 5.09 -32.41 9.37
N SER A 392 4.79 -32.14 8.10
CA SER A 392 4.32 -33.13 7.12
C SER A 392 5.25 -33.20 5.90
N ALA A 393 6.56 -33.17 6.11
CA ALA A 393 7.54 -33.40 5.05
C ALA A 393 8.21 -34.77 5.22
N ASN A 394 7.64 -35.80 4.58
CA ASN A 394 8.40 -37.01 4.29
C ASN A 394 7.90 -37.70 3.01
N ARG A 395 8.28 -37.16 1.84
CA ARG A 395 8.69 -37.92 0.62
C ARG A 395 9.05 -36.99 -0.55
N PRO A 396 9.90 -37.45 -1.49
CA PRO A 396 10.95 -36.64 -2.09
C PRO A 396 10.54 -35.87 -3.35
N GLU A 397 11.33 -34.83 -3.60
CA GLU A 397 11.40 -34.02 -4.81
C GLU A 397 11.35 -34.84 -6.10
N LYS A 398 10.51 -34.39 -7.04
CA LYS A 398 10.79 -34.51 -8.48
C LYS A 398 10.46 -33.18 -9.17
N THR A 399 11.50 -32.70 -9.83
CA THR A 399 11.54 -31.63 -10.82
C THR A 399 10.57 -31.86 -11.98
N GLY A 400 10.00 -30.78 -12.51
CA GLY A 400 9.22 -30.80 -13.75
C GLY A 400 8.38 -29.54 -13.97
N THR A 401 8.91 -28.64 -14.80
CA THR A 401 8.17 -27.62 -15.56
C THR A 401 6.98 -28.25 -16.32
N VAL A 402 5.89 -27.48 -16.52
CA VAL A 402 5.09 -27.37 -17.77
C VAL A 402 3.61 -26.94 -17.50
N SER A 403 3.24 -25.83 -18.15
CA SER A 403 1.98 -25.38 -18.77
C SER A 403 0.57 -25.69 -18.23
N ALA A 404 -0.29 -24.70 -18.43
CA ALA A 404 -1.75 -24.68 -18.31
C ALA A 404 -2.50 -25.82 -19.02
N SER A 405 -3.66 -26.21 -18.46
CA SER A 405 -4.88 -26.53 -19.22
C SER A 405 -6.09 -26.79 -18.29
N SER A 406 -7.26 -26.63 -18.90
CA SER A 406 -8.63 -26.49 -18.41
C SER A 406 -9.37 -27.79 -18.02
N SER A 407 -10.54 -27.59 -17.36
CA SER A 407 -11.71 -28.49 -17.20
C SER A 407 -11.53 -29.73 -16.29
N THR A 408 -12.46 -30.14 -15.42
CA THR A 408 -13.87 -30.50 -15.68
C THR A 408 -14.61 -30.74 -14.35
N MET A 409 -15.93 -30.54 -14.34
CA MET A 409 -16.83 -30.95 -13.25
C MET A 409 -16.84 -32.47 -13.00
N ALA A 410 -16.99 -32.89 -11.74
CA ALA A 410 -17.80 -34.07 -11.37
C ALA A 410 -18.18 -34.05 -9.88
N SER A 411 -19.47 -34.30 -9.65
CA SER A 411 -20.16 -34.47 -8.37
C SER A 411 -19.85 -35.80 -7.69
N SER A 412 -19.85 -35.83 -6.35
CA SER A 412 -20.56 -36.89 -5.59
C SER A 412 -20.63 -36.57 -4.09
N SER A 413 -21.86 -36.62 -3.60
CA SER A 413 -22.31 -36.66 -2.21
C SER A 413 -21.75 -37.84 -1.42
N GLU A 414 -21.55 -37.66 -0.10
CA GLU A 414 -22.12 -38.56 0.92
C GLU A 414 -22.08 -37.97 2.34
N LYS A 415 -23.13 -38.31 3.11
CA LYS A 415 -23.49 -37.86 4.46
C LYS A 415 -22.83 -38.76 5.53
N SER A 416 -22.51 -38.20 6.71
CA SER A 416 -23.14 -38.56 8.01
C SER A 416 -22.29 -38.17 9.23
N SER A 417 -22.93 -37.48 10.18
CA SER A 417 -22.52 -37.03 11.53
C SER A 417 -22.37 -38.19 12.56
N PRO A 418 -22.30 -37.96 13.90
CA PRO A 418 -21.59 -36.96 14.73
C PRO A 418 -20.76 -37.62 15.87
N GLY A 419 -19.82 -36.89 16.48
CA GLY A 419 -19.15 -37.34 17.72
C GLY A 419 -18.59 -36.18 18.53
N ASN A 420 -19.18 -35.94 19.70
CA ASN A 420 -18.73 -35.00 20.73
C ASN A 420 -17.48 -35.52 21.46
N ASP A 421 -16.48 -34.66 21.71
CA ASP A 421 -16.03 -34.34 23.09
C ASP A 421 -15.12 -33.08 23.10
N PRO A 422 -14.93 -32.40 24.25
CA PRO A 422 -14.59 -30.99 24.32
C PRO A 422 -13.13 -30.72 24.70
N SER A 423 -12.78 -29.43 24.67
CA SER A 423 -11.56 -28.79 25.17
C SER A 423 -10.42 -28.61 24.18
N ALA A 424 -10.32 -27.39 23.66
CA ALA A 424 -9.08 -26.78 23.19
C ALA A 424 -9.20 -25.25 23.33
N GLY A 425 -8.21 -24.65 24.00
CA GLY A 425 -8.16 -23.22 24.30
C GLY A 425 -8.15 -22.34 23.05
N LYS A 426 -8.94 -21.26 23.10
CA LYS A 426 -9.09 -20.29 22.03
C LYS A 426 -7.78 -19.50 21.79
N PRO A 427 -7.32 -19.33 20.55
CA PRO A 427 -6.31 -18.33 20.22
C PRO A 427 -6.97 -16.94 20.19
N HIS A 428 -6.33 -15.98 20.85
CA HIS A 428 -6.77 -14.59 20.94
C HIS A 428 -6.93 -13.95 19.54
N THR A 429 -8.19 -13.74 19.15
CA THR A 429 -8.60 -13.01 17.95
C THR A 429 -8.54 -11.52 18.23
N THR A 430 -7.78 -10.77 17.44
CA THR A 430 -7.90 -9.31 17.35
C THR A 430 -9.27 -8.99 16.73
N CYS A 431 -10.19 -8.45 17.53
CA CYS A 431 -11.57 -8.20 17.13
C CYS A 431 -11.68 -6.82 16.46
N ILE A 432 -11.55 -6.78 15.13
CA ILE A 432 -11.99 -5.64 14.31
C ILE A 432 -13.41 -5.95 13.85
N ILE A 433 -14.41 -5.34 14.48
CA ILE A 433 -15.82 -5.56 14.17
C ILE A 433 -16.15 -4.91 12.82
N SER A 434 -16.40 -5.73 11.80
CA SER A 434 -16.83 -5.26 10.46
C SER A 434 -18.22 -4.59 10.52
N SER A 435 -18.56 -3.78 9.51
CA SER A 435 -19.89 -3.17 9.35
C SER A 435 -21.04 -4.19 9.47
N ASP A 436 -20.79 -5.43 9.02
CA ASP A 436 -21.76 -6.53 9.08
C ASP A 436 -21.77 -7.28 10.42
N GLU A 437 -20.65 -7.28 11.16
CA GLU A 437 -20.59 -7.86 12.51
C GLU A 437 -21.34 -7.01 13.54
N TRP A 438 -21.46 -5.69 13.33
CA TRP A 438 -22.32 -4.81 14.15
C TRP A 438 -23.81 -5.19 14.07
N LYS A 439 -24.28 -5.77 12.95
CA LYS A 439 -25.66 -6.25 12.81
C LYS A 439 -25.96 -7.44 13.74
N ASN A 440 -24.93 -8.19 14.13
CA ASN A 440 -25.02 -9.39 14.94
C ASN A 440 -24.53 -9.19 16.38
N ILE A 441 -24.34 -7.94 16.82
CA ILE A 441 -23.83 -7.64 18.16
C ILE A 441 -24.82 -8.09 19.24
N GLY A 442 -24.34 -8.91 20.18
CA GLY A 442 -25.16 -9.42 21.28
C GLY A 442 -25.63 -8.29 22.21
N LYS A 443 -26.85 -8.40 22.75
CA LYS A 443 -27.44 -7.41 23.68
C LYS A 443 -26.60 -7.12 24.94
N GLN A 444 -25.69 -8.04 25.28
CA GLN A 444 -24.80 -7.95 26.44
C GLN A 444 -23.52 -7.17 26.16
N ASN A 445 -23.23 -6.82 24.89
CA ASN A 445 -22.04 -6.07 24.53
C ASN A 445 -22.18 -4.60 24.95
N PRO A 446 -21.15 -3.96 25.55
CA PRO A 446 -21.21 -2.57 25.99
C PRO A 446 -21.58 -1.57 24.90
N PHE A 447 -21.29 -1.88 23.63
CA PHE A 447 -21.53 -1.00 22.49
C PHE A 447 -22.91 -1.18 21.85
N TYR A 448 -23.69 -2.19 22.25
CA TYR A 448 -24.97 -2.55 21.61
C TYR A 448 -25.93 -1.37 21.48
N GLY A 449 -26.03 -0.55 22.53
CA GLY A 449 -26.92 0.60 22.57
C GLY A 449 -26.60 1.67 21.52
N GLU A 450 -25.32 1.99 21.32
CA GLU A 450 -24.87 2.96 20.31
C GLU A 450 -24.86 2.35 18.91
N ALA A 451 -24.43 1.09 18.76
CA ALA A 451 -24.49 0.37 17.48
C ALA A 451 -25.92 0.33 16.92
N LYS A 452 -26.93 0.09 17.78
CA LYS A 452 -28.34 0.14 17.38
C LYS A 452 -28.79 1.52 16.89
N LYS A 453 -28.23 2.61 17.42
CA LYS A 453 -28.56 3.98 16.96
C LYS A 453 -27.99 4.22 15.56
N ILE A 454 -26.74 3.82 15.31
CA ILE A 454 -26.10 3.91 13.99
C ILE A 454 -26.91 3.12 12.97
N LEU A 455 -27.23 1.86 13.27
CA LEU A 455 -27.98 0.96 12.39
C LEU A 455 -29.46 1.38 12.18
N SER A 456 -29.99 2.30 12.98
CA SER A 456 -31.37 2.78 12.82
C SER A 456 -31.57 3.68 11.59
N GLY A 457 -30.48 4.17 10.98
CA GLY A 457 -30.50 5.08 9.83
C GLY A 457 -31.07 6.47 10.14
N LYS A 458 -31.26 6.82 11.41
CA LYS A 458 -31.82 8.10 11.85
C LYS A 458 -30.77 9.19 12.11
N LEU A 459 -29.49 8.86 11.95
CA LEU A 459 -28.38 9.79 12.13
C LEU A 459 -27.96 10.35 10.77
N ALA A 460 -27.37 11.55 10.77
CA ALA A 460 -26.70 12.07 9.59
C ALA A 460 -25.54 11.13 9.21
N GLU A 461 -25.28 10.97 7.92
CA GLU A 461 -24.29 10.03 7.36
C GLU A 461 -22.91 10.21 8.04
N THR A 462 -22.42 11.45 8.10
CA THR A 462 -21.16 11.79 8.77
C THR A 462 -21.15 11.55 10.29
N ASP A 463 -22.29 11.67 10.98
CA ASP A 463 -22.41 11.35 12.42
C ASP A 463 -22.42 9.82 12.64
N ALA A 464 -23.06 9.07 11.74
CA ALA A 464 -23.07 7.61 11.77
C ALA A 464 -21.66 7.03 11.56
N GLU A 465 -20.92 7.56 10.58
CA GLU A 465 -19.54 7.17 10.27
C GLU A 465 -18.60 7.46 11.44
N ASN A 466 -18.60 8.69 11.95
CA ASN A 466 -17.75 9.07 13.09
C ASN A 466 -18.04 8.23 14.33
N ARG A 467 -19.32 7.94 14.62
CA ARG A 467 -19.69 7.04 15.72
C ARG A 467 -19.20 5.61 15.51
N GLN A 468 -19.22 5.11 14.28
CA GLN A 468 -18.70 3.79 13.95
C GLN A 468 -17.18 3.73 14.17
N VAL A 469 -16.46 4.78 13.78
CA VAL A 469 -15.03 4.92 14.04
C VAL A 469 -14.75 4.93 15.55
N ILE A 470 -15.46 5.74 16.32
CA ILE A 470 -15.35 5.77 17.79
C ILE A 470 -15.56 4.39 18.41
N LEU A 471 -16.56 3.62 17.96
CA LEU A 471 -16.83 2.28 18.49
C LEU A 471 -15.64 1.34 18.29
N ASN A 472 -15.06 1.32 17.09
CA ASN A 472 -13.90 0.49 16.77
C ASN A 472 -12.69 0.90 17.62
N TYR A 473 -12.41 2.20 17.70
CA TYR A 473 -11.29 2.71 18.46
C TYR A 473 -11.40 2.46 19.96
N VAL A 474 -12.59 2.58 20.53
CA VAL A 474 -12.78 2.31 21.97
C VAL A 474 -12.60 0.82 22.25
N GLU A 475 -13.04 -0.07 21.38
CA GLU A 475 -12.74 -1.49 21.55
C GLU A 475 -11.24 -1.77 21.44
N HIS A 476 -10.53 -1.09 20.55
CA HIS A 476 -9.06 -1.19 20.43
C HIS A 476 -8.33 -0.57 21.64
N LEU A 477 -8.88 0.49 22.22
CA LEU A 477 -8.44 1.03 23.50
C LEU A 477 -8.59 -0.01 24.60
N ARG A 478 -9.66 -0.82 24.61
CA ARG A 478 -9.81 -1.91 25.58
C ARG A 478 -8.73 -2.96 25.39
N THR A 479 -8.54 -3.42 24.15
CA THR A 479 -7.63 -4.53 23.84
C THR A 479 -6.18 -4.15 24.05
N SER A 480 -5.77 -2.92 23.70
CA SER A 480 -4.39 -2.44 23.89
C SER A 480 -3.90 -2.49 25.35
N TYR A 481 -4.78 -2.33 26.33
CA TYR A 481 -4.42 -2.54 27.74
C TYR A 481 -4.24 -4.02 28.09
N THR A 482 -5.06 -4.90 27.53
CA THR A 482 -4.96 -6.35 27.77
C THR A 482 -3.78 -6.98 27.05
N THR A 483 -3.46 -6.51 25.83
CA THR A 483 -2.33 -6.97 25.00
C THR A 483 -1.05 -6.19 25.25
N LYS A 484 -1.11 -5.10 26.03
CA LYS A 484 0.01 -4.21 26.37
C LYS A 484 0.61 -3.47 25.16
N ASP A 485 -0.22 -3.14 24.19
CA ASP A 485 0.15 -2.39 23.00
C ASP A 485 0.30 -0.90 23.31
N ILE A 486 1.52 -0.47 23.63
CA ILE A 486 1.80 0.94 23.92
C ILE A 486 1.88 1.79 22.65
N ASP A 487 2.19 1.20 21.51
CA ASP A 487 2.40 1.94 20.28
C ASP A 487 1.05 2.46 19.76
N PHE A 488 -0.01 1.64 19.84
CA PHE A 488 -1.40 2.10 19.63
C PHE A 488 -1.75 3.30 20.52
N LEU A 489 -1.52 3.20 21.83
CA LEU A 489 -1.85 4.27 22.78
C LEU A 489 -1.03 5.53 22.50
N THR A 490 0.17 5.40 21.96
CA THR A 490 1.00 6.54 21.57
C THR A 490 0.41 7.27 20.37
N GLN A 491 -0.20 6.57 19.42
CA GLN A 491 -0.83 7.18 18.24
C GLN A 491 -2.22 7.75 18.55
N LEU A 492 -2.93 7.21 19.54
CA LEU A 492 -4.31 7.56 19.86
C LEU A 492 -4.50 8.96 20.48
N PHE A 493 -3.52 9.44 21.25
CA PHE A 493 -3.60 10.73 21.95
C PHE A 493 -2.93 11.85 21.15
N SER A 494 -3.53 13.03 21.13
CA SER A 494 -2.88 14.26 20.65
C SER A 494 -1.61 14.57 21.46
N GLU A 495 -0.60 15.18 20.84
CA GLU A 495 0.63 15.60 21.53
C GLU A 495 0.35 16.55 22.70
N GLU A 496 -0.69 17.38 22.58
CA GLU A 496 -1.15 18.32 23.60
C GLU A 496 -2.27 17.75 24.50
N ALA A 497 -2.47 16.43 24.49
CA ALA A 497 -3.60 15.82 25.20
C ALA A 497 -3.58 16.11 26.71
N LEU A 498 -4.72 16.57 27.23
CA LEU A 498 -4.97 16.73 28.65
C LEU A 498 -5.37 15.38 29.26
N ILE A 499 -4.47 14.80 30.05
CA ILE A 499 -4.69 13.50 30.68
C ILE A 499 -4.85 13.66 32.19
N ILE A 500 -6.07 13.42 32.68
CA ILE A 500 -6.40 13.39 34.11
C ILE A 500 -6.53 11.92 34.53
N VAL A 501 -5.68 11.51 35.47
CA VAL A 501 -5.68 10.14 36.01
C VAL A 501 -6.05 10.19 37.49
N GLY A 502 -6.97 9.34 37.93
CA GLY A 502 -7.22 9.09 39.35
C GLY A 502 -6.60 7.79 39.81
N LYS A 503 -6.18 7.73 41.07
CA LYS A 503 -5.77 6.48 41.74
C LYS A 503 -6.61 6.28 42.99
N VAL A 504 -7.19 5.09 43.14
CA VAL A 504 -7.90 4.69 44.37
C VAL A 504 -6.89 4.13 45.36
N ILE A 505 -6.67 4.82 46.48
CA ILE A 505 -5.79 4.35 47.55
C ILE A 505 -6.62 3.52 48.53
N ARG A 506 -6.26 2.23 48.68
CA ARG A 506 -6.83 1.36 49.72
C ARG A 506 -6.04 1.54 51.01
N SER A 507 -6.63 2.14 52.04
CA SER A 507 -6.05 2.16 53.38
C SER A 507 -6.21 0.79 54.04
N THR A 508 -5.14 0.23 54.61
CA THR A 508 -5.24 -0.98 55.44
C THR A 508 -6.02 -0.69 56.72
N PRO A 509 -6.93 -1.57 57.16
CA PRO A 509 -7.64 -1.39 58.42
C PRO A 509 -6.64 -1.43 59.58
N ARG A 510 -6.60 -0.36 60.40
CA ARG A 510 -5.88 -0.37 61.68
C ARG A 510 -6.59 -1.34 62.62
N THR A 511 -5.81 -2.08 63.39
CA THR A 511 -6.20 -3.20 64.27
C THR A 511 -7.10 -2.84 65.47
N ASP A 512 -7.65 -1.62 65.52
CA ASP A 512 -8.46 -1.14 66.64
C ASP A 512 -9.88 -0.75 66.15
N GLY A 513 -10.69 -1.78 65.90
CA GLY A 513 -12.12 -1.83 66.27
C GLY A 513 -13.12 -0.74 65.90
N LYS A 514 -12.81 0.33 65.14
CA LYS A 514 -13.80 1.34 64.74
C LYS A 514 -13.53 1.94 63.34
N TYR A 515 -14.56 1.83 62.50
CA TYR A 515 -14.82 2.44 61.18
C TYR A 515 -14.09 1.89 59.94
N LEU A 516 -14.87 1.83 58.85
CA LEU A 516 -14.64 1.22 57.53
C LEU A 516 -13.48 1.88 56.75
N PRO A 517 -12.87 1.14 55.79
CA PRO A 517 -11.76 1.65 54.97
C PRO A 517 -12.23 2.73 54.00
N GLN A 518 -11.89 4.00 54.27
CA GLN A 518 -12.23 5.11 53.39
C GLN A 518 -11.29 5.12 52.18
N HIS A 519 -11.84 4.88 50.98
CA HIS A 519 -11.07 5.00 49.73
C HIS A 519 -10.78 6.48 49.44
N GLN A 520 -9.50 6.87 49.38
CA GLN A 520 -9.09 8.22 48.97
C GLN A 520 -8.71 8.21 47.49
N VAL A 521 -9.29 9.12 46.70
CA VAL A 521 -9.01 9.27 45.27
C VAL A 521 -8.08 10.46 45.04
N GLU A 522 -6.90 10.20 44.47
CA GLU A 522 -5.92 11.23 44.13
C GLU A 522 -5.97 11.52 42.62
N TYR A 523 -6.30 12.74 42.22
CA TYR A 523 -6.31 13.17 40.82
C TYR A 523 -4.99 13.85 40.43
N ASN A 524 -4.45 13.46 39.29
CA ASN A 524 -3.21 14.01 38.76
C ASN A 524 -3.36 14.35 37.27
N ILE A 525 -3.04 15.59 36.90
CA ILE A 525 -2.90 16.01 35.50
C ILE A 525 -1.53 15.56 34.98
N LYS A 526 -1.49 15.00 33.77
CA LYS A 526 -0.28 14.49 33.11
C LYS A 526 -0.26 14.89 31.65
N SER A 527 0.94 15.09 31.11
CA SER A 527 1.15 15.12 29.67
C SER A 527 1.08 13.71 29.08
N LYS A 528 0.80 13.60 27.77
CA LYS A 528 0.85 12.36 26.99
C LYS A 528 2.13 11.56 27.27
N ARG A 529 3.30 12.20 27.14
CA ARG A 529 4.61 11.55 27.36
C ARG A 529 4.73 10.95 28.76
N THR A 530 4.44 11.71 29.81
CA THR A 530 4.55 11.22 31.19
C THR A 530 3.55 10.11 31.49
N TYR A 531 2.35 10.20 30.92
CA TYR A 531 1.34 9.16 31.04
C TYR A 531 1.77 7.84 30.38
N LEU A 532 2.21 7.90 29.13
CA LEU A 532 2.61 6.71 28.36
C LEU A 532 3.86 6.04 28.94
N GLU A 533 4.86 6.80 29.38
CA GLU A 533 6.05 6.20 30.03
C GLU A 533 5.70 5.45 31.32
N ARG A 534 4.77 5.99 32.13
CA ARG A 534 4.27 5.27 33.30
C ARG A 534 3.51 4.02 32.92
N LEU A 535 2.71 4.09 31.86
CA LEU A 535 1.95 2.96 31.37
C LEU A 535 2.85 1.84 30.83
N LYS A 536 3.95 2.18 30.13
CA LYS A 536 5.00 1.22 29.73
C LYS A 536 5.56 0.45 30.92
N VAL A 537 5.84 1.15 32.02
CA VAL A 537 6.33 0.52 33.26
C VAL A 537 5.26 -0.42 33.83
N LEU A 538 4.00 0.01 33.90
CA LEU A 538 2.88 -0.81 34.40
C LEU A 538 2.65 -2.06 33.55
N PHE A 539 2.74 -1.95 32.22
CA PHE A 539 2.60 -3.08 31.30
C PHE A 539 3.70 -4.11 31.50
N LYS A 540 4.94 -3.67 31.77
CA LYS A 540 6.07 -4.58 32.08
C LYS A 540 5.93 -5.25 33.45
N GLN A 541 5.35 -4.57 34.44
CA GLN A 541 5.25 -5.05 35.82
C GLN A 541 4.12 -6.05 36.06
N ASN A 542 3.00 -5.91 35.36
CA ASN A 542 1.86 -6.81 35.52
C ASN A 542 1.97 -7.96 34.52
N LYS A 543 1.69 -9.20 34.95
CA LYS A 543 1.55 -10.38 34.10
C LYS A 543 0.23 -10.30 33.34
N GLU A 544 -0.87 -10.06 34.04
CA GLU A 544 -2.21 -9.94 33.45
C GLU A 544 -2.84 -8.58 33.72
N ILE A 545 -3.52 -8.06 32.70
CA ILE A 545 -4.35 -6.86 32.76
C ILE A 545 -5.70 -7.21 32.16
N ASN A 546 -6.76 -6.98 32.93
CA ASN A 546 -8.14 -7.20 32.54
C ASN A 546 -8.88 -5.87 32.52
N LEU A 547 -9.56 -5.60 31.41
CA LEU A 547 -10.31 -4.36 31.20
C LEU A 547 -11.71 -4.64 30.67
N GLN A 548 -12.72 -4.21 31.40
CA GLN A 548 -14.13 -4.36 31.05
C GLN A 548 -14.78 -2.98 30.89
N PHE A 549 -15.54 -2.82 29.81
CA PHE A 549 -16.32 -1.62 29.54
C PHE A 549 -17.82 -1.89 29.70
N SER A 550 -18.55 -0.87 30.14
CA SER A 550 -20.01 -0.83 30.27
C SER A 550 -20.50 0.62 30.21
N ASP A 551 -21.81 0.86 30.21
CA ASP A 551 -22.41 2.21 30.26
C ASP A 551 -21.85 3.18 29.19
N PHE A 552 -21.64 2.67 27.97
CA PHE A 552 -21.01 3.41 26.87
C PHE A 552 -21.98 4.38 26.18
N LYS A 553 -21.55 5.63 25.99
CA LYS A 553 -22.36 6.72 25.43
C LYS A 553 -21.51 7.66 24.57
N ILE A 554 -22.02 8.03 23.39
CA ILE A 554 -21.41 9.01 22.49
C ILE A 554 -22.29 10.26 22.38
N MET A 555 -21.70 11.42 22.61
CA MET A 555 -22.34 12.73 22.49
C MET A 555 -21.56 13.63 21.53
N ARG A 556 -22.21 14.13 20.48
CA ARG A 556 -21.63 15.16 19.61
C ARG A 556 -21.55 16.50 20.34
N HIS A 557 -20.52 17.30 20.08
CA HIS A 557 -20.45 18.66 20.59
C HIS A 557 -21.62 19.49 20.03
N PRO A 558 -22.29 20.31 20.86
CA PRO A 558 -23.48 21.03 20.43
C PRO A 558 -23.20 22.11 19.38
N THR A 559 -22.00 22.69 19.36
CA THR A 559 -21.66 23.87 18.54
C THR A 559 -20.38 23.74 17.69
N GLN A 560 -19.59 22.67 17.85
CA GLN A 560 -18.33 22.47 17.12
C GLN A 560 -18.45 21.16 16.36
N GLU A 561 -18.52 21.23 15.04
CA GLU A 561 -18.58 20.02 14.21
C GLU A 561 -17.27 19.24 14.28
N GLY A 562 -17.34 17.91 14.16
CA GLY A 562 -16.19 17.02 14.29
C GLY A 562 -15.78 16.67 15.73
N LEU A 563 -16.34 17.30 16.78
CA LEU A 563 -16.00 16.94 18.16
C LEU A 563 -17.00 16.00 18.81
N TYR A 564 -16.49 14.97 19.48
CA TYR A 564 -17.29 13.94 20.13
C TYR A 564 -16.80 13.63 21.54
N GLY A 565 -17.73 13.58 22.48
CA GLY A 565 -17.50 13.13 23.84
C GLY A 565 -17.94 11.69 24.00
N VAL A 566 -17.04 10.87 24.53
CA VAL A 566 -17.28 9.46 24.77
C VAL A 566 -17.17 9.21 26.27
N THR A 567 -18.27 8.80 26.88
CA THR A 567 -18.32 8.43 28.30
C THR A 567 -18.58 6.94 28.40
N LEU A 568 -17.81 6.24 29.24
CA LEU A 568 -18.01 4.82 29.50
C LEU A 568 -17.56 4.45 30.90
N ARG A 569 -18.16 3.42 31.49
CA ARG A 569 -17.68 2.81 32.74
C ARG A 569 -16.57 1.82 32.44
N GLN A 570 -15.43 2.02 33.08
CA GLN A 570 -14.24 1.21 33.00
C GLN A 570 -14.01 0.47 34.33
N LYS A 571 -13.96 -0.86 34.26
CA LYS A 571 -13.50 -1.71 35.36
C LYS A 571 -12.14 -2.30 34.98
N TYR A 572 -11.09 -1.87 35.69
CA TYR A 572 -9.72 -2.30 35.46
C TYR A 572 -9.25 -3.22 36.60
N SER A 573 -8.57 -4.31 36.25
CA SER A 573 -7.93 -5.20 37.22
C SER A 573 -6.60 -5.69 36.68
N SER A 574 -5.61 -5.75 37.56
CA SER A 574 -4.26 -6.28 37.31
C SER A 574 -3.75 -7.00 38.56
N ASP A 575 -2.58 -7.61 38.49
CA ASP A 575 -1.98 -8.33 39.62
C ASP A 575 -1.78 -7.46 40.86
N LEU A 576 -1.52 -6.16 40.67
CA LEU A 576 -1.12 -5.24 41.74
C LEU A 576 -2.20 -4.21 42.10
N TYR A 577 -3.25 -4.08 41.28
CA TYR A 577 -4.19 -2.97 41.39
C TYR A 577 -5.51 -3.24 40.66
N SER A 578 -6.62 -2.75 41.21
CA SER A 578 -7.93 -2.76 40.57
C SER A 578 -8.74 -1.50 40.94
N ASP A 579 -9.46 -0.97 39.96
CA ASP A 579 -10.38 0.15 40.11
C ASP A 579 -11.64 0.01 39.24
N ASP A 580 -12.65 0.82 39.56
CA ASP A 580 -13.94 0.88 38.89
C ASP A 580 -14.40 2.34 38.84
N GLY A 581 -14.60 2.87 37.64
CA GLY A 581 -14.82 4.28 37.43
C GLY A 581 -15.35 4.63 36.05
N TYR A 582 -15.64 5.90 35.84
CA TYR A 582 -16.04 6.45 34.55
C TYR A 582 -14.83 7.05 33.83
N LEU A 583 -14.67 6.68 32.56
CA LEU A 583 -13.71 7.23 31.62
C LEU A 583 -14.45 8.18 30.69
N PHE A 584 -13.93 9.40 30.54
CA PHE A 584 -14.36 10.34 29.52
C PHE A 584 -13.23 10.62 28.54
N LEU A 585 -13.54 10.55 27.25
CA LEU A 585 -12.64 10.83 26.13
C LEU A 585 -13.25 11.92 25.24
N LEU A 586 -12.47 12.95 24.92
CA LEU A 586 -12.82 13.93 23.89
C LEU A 586 -12.07 13.60 22.61
N TRP A 587 -12.84 13.25 21.59
CA TRP A 587 -12.39 12.94 20.25
C TRP A 587 -12.53 14.14 19.33
N ASP A 588 -11.52 14.33 18.48
CA ASP A 588 -11.49 15.33 17.43
C ASP A 588 -11.40 14.66 16.06
N PHE A 589 -12.43 14.84 15.25
CA PHE A 589 -12.57 14.35 13.88
C PHE A 589 -12.49 15.47 12.84
N ARG A 590 -12.01 16.67 13.21
CA ARG A 590 -11.84 17.77 12.25
C ARG A 590 -10.75 17.47 11.22
N ASP A 591 -9.79 16.61 11.58
CA ASP A 591 -8.97 15.88 10.61
C ASP A 591 -9.54 14.48 10.45
N GLU A 592 -10.26 14.27 9.34
CA GLU A 592 -10.91 12.99 9.02
C GLU A 592 -9.90 11.85 8.83
N ALA A 593 -8.64 12.15 8.52
CA ALA A 593 -7.59 11.15 8.32
C ALA A 593 -6.94 10.69 9.63
N THR A 594 -6.94 11.54 10.67
CA THR A 594 -6.30 11.23 11.97
C THR A 594 -7.16 11.67 13.15
N PRO A 595 -8.20 10.90 13.52
CA PRO A 595 -8.99 11.23 14.70
C PRO A 595 -8.16 11.02 15.97
N LEU A 596 -8.08 12.06 16.81
CA LEU A 596 -7.22 12.06 18.01
C LEU A 596 -8.02 12.31 19.29
N ILE A 597 -7.52 11.76 20.40
CA ILE A 597 -8.04 12.06 21.73
C ILE A 597 -7.29 13.26 22.31
N HIS A 598 -8.02 14.36 22.54
CA HIS A 598 -7.48 15.58 23.14
C HIS A 598 -7.66 15.63 24.66
N VAL A 599 -8.68 14.98 25.19
CA VAL A 599 -8.93 14.94 26.64
C VAL A 599 -9.22 13.51 27.06
N ARG A 600 -8.57 13.07 28.14
CA ARG A 600 -8.84 11.79 28.79
C ARG A 600 -8.92 11.98 30.28
N THR A 601 -10.08 11.72 30.86
CA THR A 601 -10.28 11.83 32.31
C THR A 601 -10.81 10.53 32.89
N TRP A 602 -10.50 10.29 34.16
CA TRP A 602 -11.02 9.17 34.92
C TRP A 602 -11.62 9.69 36.23
N GLN A 603 -12.81 9.21 36.58
CA GLN A 603 -13.50 9.48 37.84
C GLN A 603 -13.88 8.15 38.51
N PRO A 604 -13.84 8.05 39.85
CA PRO A 604 -14.30 6.85 40.55
C PRO A 604 -15.80 6.69 40.38
N ARG A 605 -16.29 5.44 40.39
CA ARG A 605 -17.73 5.16 40.35
C ARG A 605 -18.45 5.64 41.61
N MET A 606 -17.74 5.75 42.72
CA MET A 606 -18.27 6.04 44.04
C MET A 606 -17.57 7.27 44.64
N LEU A 607 -18.33 8.18 45.23
CA LEU A 607 -17.81 9.34 45.98
C LEU A 607 -17.23 8.91 47.34
N ASP A 608 -17.85 7.90 47.94
CA ASP A 608 -17.43 7.22 49.16
C ASP A 608 -17.89 5.76 49.13
N ASP A 609 -17.69 4.97 50.19
CA ASP A 609 -17.99 3.53 50.19
C ASP A 609 -19.47 3.17 49.94
N ARG A 610 -20.40 4.14 49.99
CA ARG A 610 -21.85 3.90 49.89
C ARG A 610 -22.56 4.81 48.88
N THR A 611 -21.94 5.89 48.46
CA THR A 611 -22.55 6.90 47.58
C THR A 611 -22.02 6.77 46.15
N PRO A 612 -22.83 6.33 45.17
CA PRO A 612 -22.43 6.35 43.77
C PRO A 612 -22.30 7.79 43.26
N LEU A 613 -21.39 8.01 42.31
CA LEU A 613 -21.26 9.30 41.63
C LEU A 613 -22.58 9.61 40.88
N PRO A 614 -23.23 10.76 41.13
CA PRO A 614 -24.44 11.16 40.42
C PRO A 614 -24.19 11.27 38.91
N GLU A 615 -25.18 10.94 38.08
CA GLU A 615 -25.02 10.91 36.61
C GLU A 615 -24.67 12.29 36.05
N GLU A 616 -25.21 13.35 36.65
CA GLU A 616 -24.92 14.75 36.36
C GLU A 616 -23.49 15.19 36.69
N GLU A 617 -22.80 14.48 37.59
CA GLU A 617 -21.40 14.75 37.97
C GLU A 617 -20.40 13.94 37.13
N ILE A 618 -20.87 12.99 36.31
CA ILE A 618 -20.03 12.25 35.38
C ILE A 618 -19.61 13.20 34.24
N PHE A 619 -18.29 13.31 34.03
CA PHE A 619 -17.76 14.15 32.97
C PHE A 619 -18.30 13.73 31.61
N ASN A 620 -18.78 14.74 30.90
CA ASN A 620 -19.22 14.68 29.52
C ASN A 620 -18.66 15.89 28.77
N ILE A 621 -18.96 15.94 27.47
CA ILE A 621 -18.40 16.96 26.58
C ILE A 621 -18.72 18.41 27.00
N ARG A 622 -19.83 18.65 27.72
CA ARG A 622 -20.23 19.99 28.17
C ARG A 622 -19.42 20.51 29.35
N ASN A 623 -18.66 19.64 30.02
CA ASN A 623 -17.84 20.01 31.17
C ASN A 623 -16.50 20.67 30.77
N PHE A 624 -16.17 20.69 29.48
CA PHE A 624 -14.92 21.24 28.96
C PHE A 624 -15.21 22.47 28.11
N ASN A 625 -14.53 23.58 28.39
CA ASN A 625 -14.55 24.76 27.53
C ASN A 625 -13.51 24.55 26.42
N LEU A 626 -13.98 24.35 25.20
CA LEU A 626 -13.15 23.99 24.03
C LEU A 626 -12.91 25.18 23.09
N GLN A 627 -12.92 26.40 23.65
CA GLN A 627 -12.56 27.64 22.96
C GLN A 627 -11.05 27.78 22.76
#